data_AF-B9TAG2-F1
#
_entry.id   AF-B9TAG2-F1
#
_cell.length_a   1.000
_cell.length_b   1.000
_cell.length_c   1.000
_cell.angle_alpha   90.00
_cell.angle_beta   90.00
_cell.angle_gamma   90.00
#
_symmetry.space_group_name_H-M   'P 1'
#
loop_
_entity.id
_entity.type
_entity.pdbx_description
1 polymer ?
#
loop_
_entity_poly.entity_id
_entity_poly.type
_entity_poly.pdbx_seq_one_letter_code
_entity_poly.pdbx_strand_id
1 'polypeptide(L)'
;ALECLGGAGFIEDSAMPRLYRQAPLNGIWEGSGNVICLDVLRTLQRDALAGQALRGLLKEAAASDRALAEKVAAIETQLRNPDPAQARLLVEDLALVLQGKLLRRHSPPALADAFIATRIARRGGFAYGTLPAADTGAILHRAWPPLANG
;
A
#
# COMPACT_ATOMS: atom_id res chain seq x y z
N ALA A 1 11.06 9.98 -7.80
CA ALA A 1 11.45 11.10 -6.91
C ALA A 1 12.82 11.64 -7.29
N LEU A 2 13.91 10.86 -7.15
CA LEU A 2 15.25 11.31 -7.52
C LEU A 2 15.32 11.76 -9.00
N GLU A 3 14.80 10.93 -9.91
CA GLU A 3 14.77 11.23 -11.35
C GLU A 3 14.05 12.56 -11.68
N CYS A 4 13.05 12.97 -10.89
CA CYS A 4 12.33 14.22 -11.09
C CYS A 4 13.20 15.47 -10.87
N LEU A 5 14.33 15.33 -10.16
CA LEU A 5 15.32 16.38 -9.95
C LEU A 5 16.47 16.33 -10.98
N GLY A 6 16.46 15.35 -11.89
CA GLY A 6 17.53 15.14 -12.85
C GLY A 6 18.90 14.93 -12.19
N GLY A 7 19.96 15.39 -12.85
CA GLY A 7 21.34 15.25 -12.36
C GLY A 7 21.58 15.88 -10.98
N ALA A 8 20.88 16.97 -10.66
CA ALA A 8 20.96 17.63 -9.36
C ALA A 8 20.47 16.74 -8.20
N GLY A 9 19.56 15.80 -8.47
CA GLY A 9 19.13 14.80 -7.47
C GLY A 9 20.12 13.68 -7.23
N PHE A 10 21.12 13.51 -8.12
CA PHE A 10 22.11 12.45 -8.01
C PHE A 10 23.37 12.87 -7.24
N ILE A 11 23.64 14.17 -7.16
CA ILE A 11 24.79 14.69 -6.41
C ILE A 11 24.51 14.69 -4.90
N GLU A 12 25.53 14.34 -4.12
CA GLU A 12 25.47 14.22 -2.65
C GLU A 12 25.22 15.55 -1.92
N ASP A 13 25.36 16.68 -2.62
CA ASP A 13 24.97 18.01 -2.11
C ASP A 13 23.44 18.13 -1.94
N SER A 14 22.67 17.31 -2.65
CA SER A 14 21.22 17.18 -2.44
C SER A 14 20.91 16.17 -1.33
N ALA A 15 19.71 16.25 -0.73
CA ALA A 15 19.30 15.27 0.27
C ALA A 15 18.98 13.87 -0.31
N MET A 16 18.82 13.75 -1.63
CA MET A 16 18.24 12.56 -2.26
C MET A 16 19.13 11.32 -2.20
N PRO A 17 20.45 11.37 -2.47
CA PRO A 17 21.31 10.19 -2.39
C PRO A 17 21.36 9.60 -0.98
N ARG A 18 21.42 10.45 0.05
CA ARG A 18 21.34 10.02 1.45
C ARG A 18 20.01 9.31 1.74
N LEU A 19 18.88 9.90 1.38
CA LEU A 19 17.56 9.28 1.58
C LEU A 19 17.44 7.95 0.84
N TYR A 20 17.96 7.87 -0.39
CA TYR A 20 17.96 6.64 -1.18
C TYR A 20 18.77 5.52 -0.52
N ARG A 21 19.99 5.83 -0.05
CA ARG A 21 20.85 4.87 0.67
C ARG A 21 20.26 4.43 2.01
N GLN A 22 19.47 5.29 2.66
CA GLN A 22 18.81 4.99 3.93
C GLN A 22 17.52 4.16 3.78
N ALA A 23 16.82 4.26 2.64
CA ALA A 23 15.53 3.61 2.45
C ALA A 23 15.49 2.09 2.77
N PRO A 24 16.51 1.28 2.43
CA PRO A 24 16.51 -0.14 2.75
C PRO A 24 16.60 -0.45 4.25
N LEU A 25 17.17 0.45 5.05
CA LEU A 25 17.42 0.22 6.48
C LEU A 25 16.14 -0.10 7.23
N ASN A 26 15.05 0.61 6.90
CA ASN A 26 13.75 0.46 7.55
C ASN A 26 13.19 -0.97 7.43
N GLY A 27 13.46 -1.65 6.31
CA GLY A 27 12.99 -3.03 6.08
C GLY A 27 13.94 -4.12 6.60
N ILE A 28 15.11 -3.74 7.12
CA ILE A 28 16.13 -4.67 7.64
C ILE A 28 16.12 -4.68 9.17
N TRP A 29 16.01 -3.51 9.80
CA TRP A 29 16.31 -3.35 11.21
C TRP A 29 15.28 -4.00 12.15
N GLU A 30 13.99 -3.95 11.84
CA GLU A 30 12.91 -4.53 12.67
C GLU A 30 12.48 -5.93 12.21
N GLY A 31 13.42 -6.65 11.59
CA GLY A 31 13.18 -7.94 10.95
C GLY A 31 13.02 -7.79 9.45
N SER A 32 13.72 -8.65 8.71
CA SER A 32 13.56 -8.69 7.25
C SER A 32 12.10 -8.96 6.88
N GLY A 33 11.68 -8.52 5.68
CA GLY A 33 10.29 -8.69 5.23
C GLY A 33 9.74 -10.12 5.34
N ASN A 34 10.58 -11.16 5.26
CA ASN A 34 10.16 -12.55 5.51
C ASN A 34 9.71 -12.79 6.95
N VAL A 35 10.47 -12.30 7.92
CA VAL A 35 10.18 -12.48 9.35
C VAL A 35 8.84 -11.84 9.68
N ILE A 36 8.64 -10.59 9.25
CA ILE A 36 7.38 -9.86 9.45
C ILE A 36 6.19 -10.62 8.83
N CYS A 37 6.33 -11.11 7.60
CA CYS A 37 5.21 -11.80 6.94
C CYS A 37 4.86 -13.13 7.62
N LEU A 38 5.87 -13.88 8.07
CA LEU A 38 5.66 -15.12 8.80
C LEU A 38 5.10 -14.88 10.20
N ASP A 39 5.45 -13.75 10.84
CA ASP A 39 4.89 -13.36 12.12
C ASP A 39 3.40 -12.99 12.00
N VAL A 40 3.00 -12.30 10.93
CA VAL A 40 1.57 -12.07 10.65
C VAL A 40 0.81 -13.40 10.55
N LEU A 41 1.32 -14.36 9.76
CA LEU A 41 0.70 -15.68 9.66
C LEU A 41 0.61 -16.39 11.01
N ARG A 42 1.71 -16.38 11.78
CA ARG A 42 1.79 -17.02 13.08
C ARG A 42 0.82 -16.41 14.08
N THR A 43 0.67 -15.08 14.08
CA THR A 43 -0.29 -14.37 14.93
C THR A 43 -1.71 -14.74 14.54
N LEU A 44 -2.06 -14.74 13.24
CA LEU A 44 -3.40 -15.10 12.78
C LEU A 44 -3.78 -16.57 13.08
N GLN A 45 -2.81 -17.46 13.18
CA GLN A 45 -3.02 -18.86 13.59
C GLN A 45 -3.20 -19.03 15.10
N ARG A 46 -2.51 -18.22 15.92
CA ARG A 46 -2.47 -18.38 17.39
C ARG A 46 -3.50 -17.54 18.12
N ASP A 47 -3.83 -16.36 17.60
CA ASP A 47 -4.71 -15.39 18.24
C ASP A 47 -6.03 -15.26 17.47
N ALA A 48 -7.08 -15.84 18.04
CA ALA A 48 -8.42 -15.79 17.48
C ALA A 48 -9.00 -14.36 17.43
N LEU A 49 -8.66 -13.50 18.40
CA LEU A 49 -9.12 -12.10 18.43
C LEU A 49 -8.47 -11.30 17.30
N ALA A 50 -7.18 -11.50 17.04
CA ALA A 50 -6.50 -10.90 15.89
C ALA A 50 -7.18 -11.28 14.57
N GLY A 51 -7.50 -12.57 14.39
CA GLY A 51 -8.23 -13.05 13.21
C GLY A 51 -9.64 -12.47 13.07
N GLN A 52 -10.37 -12.32 14.18
CA GLN A 52 -11.70 -11.69 14.18
C GLN A 52 -11.62 -10.19 13.84
N ALA A 53 -10.69 -9.46 14.45
CA ALA A 53 -10.47 -8.05 14.17
C ALA A 53 -10.12 -7.82 12.69
N LEU A 54 -9.21 -8.64 12.14
CA LEU A 54 -8.86 -8.57 10.72
C LEU A 54 -10.07 -8.80 9.82
N ARG A 55 -10.88 -9.84 10.09
CA ARG A 55 -12.11 -10.10 9.33
C ARG A 55 -13.09 -8.93 9.37
N GLY A 56 -13.22 -8.23 10.51
CA GLY A 56 -14.00 -7.01 10.62
C GLY A 56 -13.50 -5.92 9.66
N LEU A 57 -12.19 -5.68 9.64
CA LEU A 57 -11.57 -4.70 8.74
C LEU A 57 -11.75 -5.06 7.26
N LEU A 58 -11.61 -6.34 6.90
CA LEU A 58 -11.79 -6.84 5.53
C LEU A 58 -13.25 -6.71 5.07
N LYS A 59 -14.22 -6.99 5.94
CA LYS A 59 -15.64 -6.80 5.66
C LYS A 59 -15.98 -5.34 5.34
N GLU A 60 -15.45 -4.41 6.15
CA GLU A 60 -15.61 -2.98 5.89
C GLU A 60 -14.97 -2.55 4.57
N ALA A 61 -13.79 -3.08 4.24
CA ALA A 61 -13.12 -2.81 2.97
C ALA A 61 -13.95 -3.32 1.77
N ALA A 62 -14.44 -4.56 1.84
CA ALA A 62 -15.27 -5.15 0.79
C ALA A 62 -16.58 -4.38 0.56
N ALA A 63 -17.17 -3.81 1.61
CA ALA A 63 -18.38 -3.00 1.49
C ALA A 63 -18.14 -1.63 0.81
N SER A 64 -16.88 -1.18 0.71
CA SER A 64 -16.55 0.18 0.26
C SER A 64 -16.25 0.30 -1.23
N ASP A 65 -15.88 -0.79 -1.91
CA ASP A 65 -15.52 -0.80 -3.33
C ASP A 65 -15.56 -2.22 -3.90
N ARG A 66 -16.03 -2.38 -5.15
CA ARG A 66 -16.11 -3.69 -5.81
C ARG A 66 -14.74 -4.36 -5.99
N ALA A 67 -13.72 -3.61 -6.40
CA ALA A 67 -12.38 -4.17 -6.60
C ALA A 67 -11.75 -4.59 -5.26
N LEU A 68 -12.04 -3.86 -4.18
CA LEU A 68 -11.65 -4.28 -2.84
C LEU A 68 -12.39 -5.56 -2.42
N ALA A 69 -13.68 -5.68 -2.70
CA ALA A 69 -14.44 -6.90 -2.41
C ALA A 69 -13.86 -8.14 -3.11
N GLU A 70 -13.53 -8.03 -4.40
CA GLU A 70 -12.90 -9.10 -5.18
C GLU A 70 -11.55 -9.52 -4.58
N LYS A 71 -10.73 -8.54 -4.18
CA LYS A 71 -9.43 -8.80 -3.54
C LYS A 71 -9.58 -9.43 -2.15
N VAL A 72 -10.55 -8.97 -1.36
CA VAL A 72 -10.88 -9.54 -0.04
C VAL A 72 -11.30 -11.00 -0.17
N ALA A 73 -12.13 -11.36 -1.15
CA ALA A 73 -12.53 -12.76 -1.36
C ALA A 73 -11.32 -13.68 -1.68
N ALA A 74 -10.33 -13.16 -2.43
CA ALA A 74 -9.08 -13.87 -2.69
C ALA A 74 -8.24 -14.04 -1.41
N ILE A 75 -8.10 -12.99 -0.61
CA ILE A 75 -7.43 -13.02 0.70
C ILE A 75 -8.10 -14.04 1.64
N GLU A 76 -9.43 -14.02 1.74
CA GLU A 76 -10.17 -14.96 2.59
C GLU A 76 -9.94 -16.41 2.15
N THR A 77 -9.78 -16.64 0.85
CA THR A 77 -9.44 -17.96 0.31
C THR A 77 -8.04 -18.40 0.74
N GLN A 78 -7.06 -17.50 0.67
CA GLN A 78 -5.70 -17.77 1.16
C GLN A 78 -5.67 -17.99 2.69
N LEU A 79 -6.46 -17.25 3.46
CA LEU A 79 -6.51 -17.37 4.92
C LEU A 79 -7.12 -18.70 5.40
N ARG A 80 -7.95 -19.37 4.58
CA ARG A 80 -8.49 -20.70 4.92
C ARG A 80 -7.43 -21.81 4.86
N ASN A 81 -6.43 -21.65 4.00
CA ASN A 81 -5.31 -22.59 3.88
C ASN A 81 -4.01 -21.80 3.67
N PRO A 82 -3.47 -21.19 4.75
CA PRO A 82 -2.32 -20.31 4.63
C PRO A 82 -1.05 -21.10 4.27
N ASP A 83 -0.41 -20.70 3.18
CA ASP A 83 0.89 -21.22 2.74
C ASP A 83 2.01 -20.24 3.14
N PRO A 84 2.98 -20.65 3.99
CA PRO A 84 4.14 -19.83 4.33
C PRO A 84 4.93 -19.31 3.12
N ALA A 85 4.96 -20.05 1.99
CA ALA A 85 5.62 -19.59 0.76
C ALA A 85 4.90 -18.39 0.12
N GLN A 86 3.61 -18.22 0.40
CA GLN A 86 2.77 -17.12 -0.09
C GLN A 86 2.61 -15.99 0.95
N ALA A 87 3.29 -16.08 2.10
CA ALA A 87 3.13 -15.12 3.20
C ALA A 87 3.34 -13.67 2.74
N ARG A 88 4.33 -13.41 1.88
CA ARG A 88 4.59 -12.07 1.35
C ARG A 88 3.43 -11.53 0.52
N LEU A 89 2.91 -12.33 -0.39
CA LEU A 89 1.80 -11.92 -1.25
C LEU A 89 0.54 -11.65 -0.42
N LEU A 90 0.24 -12.53 0.54
CA LEU A 90 -0.90 -12.33 1.43
C LEU A 90 -0.75 -11.03 2.23
N VAL A 91 0.42 -10.77 2.83
CA VAL A 91 0.64 -9.58 3.65
C VAL A 91 0.67 -8.30 2.81
N GLU A 92 1.22 -8.35 1.60
CA GLU A 92 1.10 -7.26 0.62
C GLU A 92 -0.37 -6.98 0.30
N ASP A 93 -1.16 -8.01 0.00
CA ASP A 93 -2.57 -7.88 -0.35
C ASP A 93 -3.40 -7.33 0.82
N LEU A 94 -3.11 -7.77 2.05
CA LEU A 94 -3.71 -7.21 3.27
C LEU A 94 -3.38 -5.73 3.42
N ALA A 95 -2.10 -5.35 3.26
CA ALA A 95 -1.67 -3.96 3.35
C ALA A 95 -2.38 -3.08 2.28
N LEU A 96 -2.44 -3.55 1.04
CA LEU A 96 -3.09 -2.83 -0.06
C LEU A 96 -4.60 -2.67 0.17
N VAL A 97 -5.31 -3.70 0.62
CA VAL A 97 -6.75 -3.62 0.93
C VAL A 97 -7.02 -2.64 2.07
N LEU A 98 -6.22 -2.69 3.14
CA LEU A 98 -6.37 -1.77 4.27
C LEU A 98 -6.05 -0.32 3.88
N GLN A 99 -5.02 -0.10 3.05
CA GLN A 99 -4.74 1.22 2.48
C GLN A 99 -5.90 1.70 1.61
N GLY A 100 -6.42 0.87 0.71
CA GLY A 100 -7.56 1.19 -0.14
C GLY A 100 -8.81 1.57 0.66
N LYS A 101 -9.12 0.81 1.71
CA LYS A 101 -10.19 1.12 2.67
C LYS A 101 -10.00 2.49 3.31
N LEU A 102 -8.81 2.77 3.85
CA LEU A 102 -8.52 4.03 4.53
C LEU A 102 -8.59 5.22 3.57
N LEU A 103 -8.06 5.07 2.35
CA LEU A 103 -8.16 6.09 1.31
C LEU A 103 -9.61 6.35 0.93
N ARG A 104 -10.41 5.30 0.71
CA ARG A 104 -11.84 5.46 0.39
C ARG A 104 -12.60 6.18 1.50
N ARG A 105 -12.23 5.96 2.77
CA ARG A 105 -12.88 6.58 3.94
C ARG A 105 -12.41 8.01 4.23
N HIS A 106 -11.15 8.33 3.98
CA HIS A 106 -10.52 9.55 4.52
C HIS A 106 -9.84 10.44 3.48
N SER A 107 -9.87 10.07 2.19
CA SER A 107 -9.22 10.84 1.12
C SER A 107 -10.21 11.28 0.04
N PRO A 108 -9.86 12.30 -0.77
CA PRO A 108 -10.65 12.67 -1.93
C PRO A 108 -10.89 11.46 -2.86
N PRO A 109 -12.08 11.33 -3.48
CA PRO A 109 -12.42 10.20 -4.35
C PRO A 109 -11.36 9.95 -5.43
N ALA A 110 -10.88 11.01 -6.08
CA ALA A 110 -9.85 10.92 -7.12
C ALA A 110 -8.59 10.15 -6.68
N LEU A 111 -8.15 10.31 -5.43
CA LEU A 111 -6.99 9.58 -4.89
C LEU A 111 -7.31 8.12 -4.62
N ALA A 112 -8.45 7.85 -3.99
CA ALA A 112 -8.88 6.49 -3.69
C ALA A 112 -9.13 5.69 -4.99
N ASP A 113 -9.78 6.29 -5.97
CA ASP A 113 -10.04 5.71 -7.29
C ASP A 113 -8.74 5.37 -8.02
N ALA A 114 -7.81 6.33 -8.07
CA ALA A 114 -6.50 6.11 -8.68
C ALA A 114 -5.72 4.99 -7.99
N PHE A 115 -5.71 4.96 -6.65
CA PHE A 115 -5.04 3.91 -5.89
C PHE A 115 -5.67 2.54 -6.15
N ILE A 116 -7.00 2.42 -6.06
CA ILE A 116 -7.71 1.15 -6.25
C ILE A 116 -7.52 0.64 -7.70
N ALA A 117 -7.65 1.52 -8.70
CA ALA A 117 -7.47 1.14 -10.09
C ALA A 117 -6.08 0.55 -10.37
N THR A 118 -5.04 1.14 -9.78
CA THR A 118 -3.65 0.74 -10.06
C THR A 118 -3.11 -0.35 -9.14
N ARG A 119 -3.40 -0.31 -7.84
CA ARG A 119 -2.79 -1.22 -6.84
C ARG A 119 -3.65 -2.44 -6.57
N ILE A 120 -4.98 -2.31 -6.69
CA ILE A 120 -5.92 -3.42 -6.46
C ILE A 120 -6.31 -4.06 -7.80
N ALA A 121 -6.85 -3.28 -8.74
CA ALA A 121 -7.26 -3.76 -10.05
C ALA A 121 -6.11 -3.88 -11.06
N ARG A 122 -4.87 -3.54 -10.66
CA ARG A 122 -3.63 -3.67 -11.45
C ARG A 122 -3.70 -3.04 -12.85
N ARG A 123 -4.44 -1.94 -13.00
CA ARG A 123 -4.52 -1.17 -14.24
C ARG A 123 -3.40 -0.15 -14.27
N GLY A 124 -2.26 -0.51 -14.84
CA GLY A 124 -1.07 0.33 -14.94
C GLY A 124 0.15 -0.48 -15.39
N GLY A 125 1.29 0.19 -15.54
CA GLY A 125 2.56 -0.45 -15.85
C GLY A 125 3.44 -0.62 -14.61
N PHE A 126 4.61 -1.24 -14.78
CA PHE A 126 5.57 -1.44 -13.70
C PHE A 126 6.26 -0.14 -13.24
N ALA A 127 6.40 0.82 -14.14
CA ALA A 127 6.98 2.13 -13.83
C ALA A 127 5.94 3.08 -13.21
N TYR A 128 6.42 4.03 -12.39
CA TYR A 128 5.63 5.19 -12.00
C TYR A 128 5.23 6.02 -13.22
N GLY A 129 4.14 6.81 -13.11
CA GLY A 129 3.63 7.62 -14.23
C GLY A 129 2.63 6.89 -15.14
N THR A 130 2.23 5.67 -14.79
CA THR A 130 1.31 4.82 -15.59
C THR A 130 -0.12 4.82 -15.05
N LEU A 131 -0.55 5.93 -14.44
CA LEU A 131 -1.91 6.07 -13.94
C LEU A 131 -2.91 5.98 -15.11
N PRO A 132 -4.03 5.24 -14.97
CA PRO A 132 -5.17 5.42 -15.87
C PRO A 132 -5.71 6.85 -15.73
N ALA A 133 -6.62 7.26 -16.61
CA ALA A 133 -7.24 8.60 -16.56
C ALA A 133 -7.72 8.92 -15.13
N ALA A 134 -7.09 9.91 -14.50
CA ALA A 134 -7.28 10.29 -13.11
C ALA A 134 -7.03 11.80 -12.96
N ASP A 135 -7.71 12.42 -12.00
CA ASP A 135 -7.47 13.82 -11.65
C ASP A 135 -6.16 13.95 -10.85
N THR A 136 -5.06 14.08 -11.57
CA THR A 136 -3.73 14.27 -10.99
C THR A 136 -3.60 15.60 -10.26
N GLY A 137 -4.37 16.62 -10.65
CA GLY A 137 -4.41 17.92 -9.96
C GLY A 137 -4.96 17.78 -8.54
N ALA A 138 -6.09 17.11 -8.37
CA ALA A 138 -6.66 16.84 -7.04
C ALA A 138 -5.74 15.96 -6.18
N ILE A 139 -5.09 14.96 -6.79
CA ILE A 139 -4.11 14.09 -6.10
C ILE A 139 -2.93 14.92 -5.59
N LEU A 140 -2.36 15.78 -6.44
CA LEU A 140 -1.24 16.64 -6.09
C LEU A 140 -1.62 17.67 -5.04
N HIS A 141 -2.77 18.33 -5.17
CA HIS A 141 -3.24 19.32 -4.20
C HIS A 141 -3.39 18.72 -2.78
N ARG A 142 -3.84 17.46 -2.68
CA ARG A 142 -3.87 16.77 -1.38
C ARG A 142 -2.47 16.46 -0.87
N ALA A 143 -1.58 15.97 -1.73
CA ALA A 143 -0.26 15.46 -1.33
C ALA A 143 0.74 16.57 -1.03
N TRP A 144 0.57 17.71 -1.71
CA TRP A 144 1.41 18.90 -1.61
C TRP A 144 0.50 20.13 -1.59
N PRO A 145 -0.23 20.36 -0.48
CA PRO A 145 -1.08 21.52 -0.38
C PRO A 145 -0.24 22.79 -0.52
N PRO A 146 -0.74 23.83 -1.21
CA PRO A 146 -0.03 25.10 -1.27
C PRO A 146 0.26 25.56 0.16
N LEU A 147 1.48 26.06 0.38
CA LEU A 147 1.81 26.71 1.64
C LEU A 147 0.77 27.81 1.85
N ALA A 148 0.09 27.80 3.01
CA ALA A 148 -0.81 28.87 3.35
C ALA A 148 0.00 30.16 3.28
N ASN A 149 -0.35 31.07 2.37
CA ASN A 149 0.28 32.37 2.28
C ASN A 149 0.04 33.05 3.64
N GLY A 150 1.11 33.18 4.44
CA GLY A 150 1.14 34.00 5.65
C GLY A 150 1.23 35.47 5.32
#